data_AF-A0A1D6DZU3-F1
#
_entry.id   AF-A0A1D6DZU3-F1
#
_cell.length_a   1.000
_cell.length_b   1.000
_cell.length_c   1.000
_cell.angle_alpha   90.00
_cell.angle_beta   90.00
_cell.angle_gamma   90.00
#
_symmetry.space_group_name_H-M   'P 1'
#
loop_
_entity.id
_entity.type
_entity.pdbx_description
1 polymer ?
#
loop_
_entity_poly.entity_id
_entity_poly.type
_entity_poly.pdbx_seq_one_letter_code
_entity_poly.pdbx_strand_id
1 'polypeptide(L)'
;MVNTCQSCESCEGGHENYCSKIIFTYNSHDRDGTVTYGGYSDMVVVNERFVIRFPDGMPLDRGAPLLCAGITVYNPMKHHGLNEAGKHIGVVGLGGLGHVAVKFAKAFGMRVTVISTSPGKREEAMETLGADAFVVSGDANQMKAAKGTMDGIMNTASASMSMYAYLALLKPQGKMILLGLPEKPLQISAFSLVTGKSVS
;
A
#
# COMPACT_ATOMS: atom_id res chain seq x y z
N MET A 1 -14.22 5.67 5.71
CA MET A 1 -15.01 5.48 6.94
C MET A 1 -15.82 6.74 7.19
N VAL A 2 -16.96 6.61 7.87
CA VAL A 2 -17.85 7.75 8.17
C VAL A 2 -18.09 7.92 9.68
N ASN A 3 -17.75 6.90 10.49
CA ASN A 3 -17.87 6.97 11.94
C ASN A 3 -16.98 5.93 12.65
N THR A 4 -16.75 6.10 13.95
CA THR A 4 -16.10 5.14 14.87
C THR A 4 -16.72 5.23 16.27
N CYS A 5 -16.19 4.57 17.31
CA CYS A 5 -16.67 4.77 18.69
C CYS A 5 -16.23 6.09 19.32
N GLN A 6 -15.20 6.75 18.77
CA GLN A 6 -14.62 8.02 19.23
C GLN A 6 -14.14 8.05 20.70
N SER A 7 -13.97 6.90 21.34
CA SER A 7 -13.69 6.78 22.79
C SER A 7 -12.74 5.64 23.15
N CYS A 8 -12.23 4.90 22.16
CA CYS A 8 -11.17 3.90 22.40
C CYS A 8 -9.80 4.53 22.17
N GLU A 9 -8.75 3.89 22.68
CA GLU A 9 -7.35 4.30 22.54
C GLU A 9 -6.98 4.63 21.09
N SER A 10 -7.37 3.80 20.12
CA SER A 10 -7.12 4.09 18.70
C SER A 10 -7.79 5.37 18.23
N CYS A 11 -9.01 5.66 18.68
CA CYS A 11 -9.70 6.90 18.30
C CYS A 11 -9.06 8.12 18.97
N GLU A 12 -8.64 8.01 20.23
CA GLU A 12 -7.98 9.10 20.94
C GLU A 12 -6.58 9.39 20.36
N GLY A 13 -5.89 8.35 19.89
CA GLY A 13 -4.59 8.44 19.24
C GLY A 13 -4.59 8.87 17.76
N GLY A 14 -5.74 9.22 17.17
CA GLY A 14 -5.83 9.56 15.74
C GLY A 14 -5.58 8.37 14.81
N HIS A 15 -5.94 7.18 15.27
CA HIS A 15 -5.82 5.89 14.59
C HIS A 15 -7.20 5.23 14.44
N GLU A 16 -8.19 6.02 14.05
CA GLU A 16 -9.59 5.63 13.90
C GLU A 16 -9.77 4.41 12.98
N ASN A 17 -8.87 4.22 12.02
CA ASN A 17 -8.84 3.07 11.12
C ASN A 17 -8.60 1.73 11.84
N TYR A 18 -8.12 1.73 13.08
CA TYR A 18 -7.96 0.54 13.93
C TYR A 18 -9.06 0.41 15.00
N CYS A 19 -10.10 1.25 14.95
CA CYS A 19 -11.23 1.12 15.88
C CYS A 19 -12.00 -0.18 15.62
N SER A 20 -12.27 -0.95 16.68
CA SER A 20 -13.08 -2.18 16.59
C SER A 20 -14.56 -1.93 16.26
N LYS A 21 -15.02 -0.68 16.41
CA LYS A 21 -16.38 -0.22 16.05
C LYS A 21 -16.35 0.77 14.89
N ILE A 22 -15.44 0.56 13.93
CA ILE A 22 -15.37 1.36 12.71
C ILE A 22 -16.65 1.18 11.86
N ILE A 23 -17.17 2.28 11.33
CA ILE A 23 -18.29 2.30 10.39
C ILE A 23 -17.75 2.71 9.03
N PHE A 24 -17.82 1.79 8.06
CA PHE A 24 -17.31 1.99 6.72
C PHE A 24 -18.20 2.93 5.91
N THR A 25 -17.63 3.50 4.85
CA THR A 25 -18.33 4.50 4.01
C THR A 25 -19.54 3.93 3.29
N TYR A 26 -19.60 2.61 3.07
CA TYR A 26 -20.74 1.94 2.46
C TYR A 26 -20.86 0.51 2.98
N ASN A 27 -22.05 -0.09 2.84
CA ASN A 27 -22.33 -1.48 3.20
C ASN A 27 -22.00 -1.81 4.67
N SER A 28 -22.22 -0.83 5.55
CA SER A 28 -22.13 -0.93 7.00
C SER A 28 -23.43 -0.39 7.63
N HIS A 29 -23.58 -0.55 8.93
CA HIS A 29 -24.70 0.03 9.67
C HIS A 29 -24.17 1.18 10.53
N ASP A 30 -24.75 2.37 10.39
CA ASP A 30 -24.40 3.52 11.23
C ASP A 30 -25.06 3.40 12.63
N ARG A 31 -24.75 4.35 13.51
CA ARG A 31 -25.21 4.37 14.91
C ARG A 31 -26.73 4.45 15.07
N ASP A 32 -27.42 5.02 14.08
CA ASP A 32 -28.88 5.09 14.02
C ASP A 32 -29.52 3.82 13.45
N GLY A 33 -28.71 2.82 13.08
CA GLY A 33 -29.13 1.55 12.50
C GLY A 33 -29.35 1.59 10.99
N THR A 34 -29.21 2.74 10.34
CA THR A 34 -29.35 2.88 8.88
C THR A 34 -28.14 2.28 8.16
N VAL A 35 -28.36 1.84 6.91
CA VAL A 35 -27.27 1.35 6.06
C VAL A 35 -26.53 2.54 5.47
N THR A 36 -25.20 2.54 5.58
CA THR A 36 -24.35 3.55 4.94
C THR A 36 -24.31 3.33 3.42
N TYR A 37 -24.60 4.36 2.63
CA TYR A 37 -24.44 4.37 1.17
C TYR A 37 -23.26 5.26 0.76
N GLY A 38 -22.47 4.78 -0.21
CA GLY A 38 -21.23 5.43 -0.62
C GLY A 38 -21.43 6.58 -1.62
N GLY A 39 -20.32 7.15 -2.09
CA GLY A 39 -20.32 8.33 -2.97
C GLY A 39 -20.78 8.14 -4.42
N TYR A 40 -21.39 7.00 -4.77
CA TYR A 40 -22.07 6.85 -6.07
C TYR A 40 -23.52 7.34 -5.95
N SER A 41 -23.63 8.60 -5.53
CA SER A 41 -24.86 9.33 -5.23
C SER A 41 -24.65 10.80 -5.61
N ASP A 42 -25.75 11.55 -5.70
CA ASP A 42 -25.72 13.01 -5.88
C ASP A 42 -25.30 13.76 -4.61
N MET A 43 -25.57 13.18 -3.43
CA MET A 43 -25.23 13.74 -2.13
C MET A 43 -24.79 12.68 -1.13
N VAL A 44 -23.88 13.04 -0.23
CA VAL A 44 -23.52 12.30 0.97
C VAL A 44 -23.47 13.22 2.18
N VAL A 45 -23.87 12.73 3.35
CA VAL A 45 -23.71 13.42 4.63
C VAL A 45 -22.75 12.62 5.48
N VAL A 46 -21.70 13.27 5.98
CA VAL A 46 -20.61 12.61 6.73
C VAL A 46 -20.30 13.44 7.96
N ASN A 47 -19.97 12.77 9.07
CA ASN A 47 -19.49 13.44 10.26
C ASN A 47 -18.18 14.20 9.98
N GLU A 48 -18.08 15.45 10.43
CA GLU A 48 -16.96 16.35 10.13
C GLU A 48 -15.58 15.77 10.42
N ARG A 49 -15.46 14.91 11.44
CA ARG A 49 -14.20 14.25 11.82
C ARG A 49 -13.63 13.37 10.69
N PHE A 50 -14.50 12.87 9.81
CA PHE A 50 -14.13 11.98 8.70
C PHE A 50 -14.14 12.70 7.34
N VAL A 51 -14.33 14.03 7.35
CA VAL A 51 -14.18 14.87 6.17
C VAL A 51 -12.76 15.42 6.15
N ILE A 52 -12.09 15.29 5.01
CA ILE A 52 -10.77 15.91 4.83
C ILE A 52 -10.89 17.23 4.08
N ARG A 53 -10.07 18.21 4.45
CA ARG A 53 -9.91 19.42 3.65
C ARG A 53 -9.08 19.07 2.40
N PHE A 54 -9.69 19.23 1.24
CA PHE A 54 -9.02 18.96 -0.02
C PHE A 54 -8.15 20.17 -0.46
N PRO A 55 -6.91 19.97 -0.93
CA PRO A 55 -6.05 21.08 -1.33
C PRO A 55 -6.55 21.78 -2.60
N ASP A 56 -6.59 23.13 -2.61
CA ASP A 56 -7.09 23.94 -3.73
C ASP A 56 -6.32 23.70 -5.05
N GLY A 57 -5.02 23.39 -4.95
CA GLY A 57 -4.16 23.12 -6.11
C GLY A 57 -4.28 21.70 -6.68
N MET A 58 -5.09 20.83 -6.08
CA MET A 58 -5.24 19.45 -6.53
C MET A 58 -6.50 19.29 -7.39
N PRO A 59 -6.39 18.80 -8.64
CA PRO A 59 -7.56 18.47 -9.45
C PRO A 59 -8.40 17.39 -8.75
N LEU A 60 -9.70 17.65 -8.60
CA LEU A 60 -10.62 16.80 -7.83
C LEU A 60 -10.69 15.37 -8.38
N ASP A 61 -10.80 15.25 -9.70
CA ASP A 61 -10.86 13.98 -10.44
C ASP A 61 -9.60 13.11 -10.21
N ARG A 62 -8.42 13.76 -10.18
CA ARG A 62 -7.13 13.07 -10.02
C ARG A 62 -6.77 12.79 -8.56
N GLY A 63 -7.26 13.59 -7.61
CA GLY A 63 -6.99 13.37 -6.20
C GLY A 63 -7.99 12.44 -5.51
N ALA A 64 -9.18 12.20 -6.08
CA ALA A 64 -10.16 11.28 -5.50
C ALA A 64 -9.58 9.87 -5.20
N PRO A 65 -8.77 9.23 -6.09
CA PRO A 65 -8.14 7.95 -5.79
C PRO A 65 -7.17 7.98 -4.60
N LEU A 66 -6.63 9.15 -4.22
CA LEU A 66 -5.70 9.27 -3.10
C LEU A 66 -6.38 9.02 -1.75
N LEU A 67 -7.70 9.23 -1.66
CA LEU A 67 -8.51 8.99 -0.47
C LEU A 67 -8.59 7.51 -0.07
N CYS A 68 -8.28 6.61 -1.00
CA CYS A 68 -8.21 5.18 -0.74
C CYS A 68 -6.81 4.63 -1.06
N ALA A 69 -6.44 4.54 -2.33
CA ALA A 69 -5.15 3.97 -2.73
C ALA A 69 -3.96 4.79 -2.22
N GLY A 70 -4.08 6.12 -2.22
CA GLY A 70 -3.01 7.01 -1.78
C GLY A 70 -2.66 6.84 -0.32
N ILE A 71 -3.62 6.98 0.58
CA ILE A 71 -3.37 6.81 2.01
C ILE A 71 -2.94 5.38 2.36
N THR A 72 -3.47 4.37 1.66
CA THR A 72 -3.12 2.95 1.85
C THR A 72 -1.64 2.69 1.59
N VAL A 73 -1.01 3.37 0.63
CA VAL A 73 0.44 3.23 0.37
C VAL A 73 1.27 4.24 1.16
N TYR A 74 0.78 5.46 1.35
CA TYR A 74 1.51 6.55 2.00
C TYR A 74 1.71 6.30 3.50
N ASN A 75 0.67 5.87 4.22
CA ASN A 75 0.73 5.66 5.66
C ASN A 75 1.81 4.64 6.06
N PRO A 76 1.85 3.41 5.52
CA PRO A 76 2.90 2.46 5.86
C PRO A 76 4.29 2.91 5.40
N MET A 77 4.42 3.63 4.27
CA MET A 77 5.71 4.21 3.89
C MET A 77 6.25 5.14 4.97
N LYS A 78 5.41 6.05 5.48
CA LYS A 78 5.78 6.93 6.59
C LYS A 78 6.05 6.16 7.88
N HIS A 79 5.12 5.31 8.28
CA HIS A 79 5.17 4.58 9.55
C HIS A 79 6.44 3.70 9.66
N HIS A 80 6.84 3.08 8.54
CA HIS A 80 7.99 2.18 8.53
C HIS A 80 9.32 2.85 8.14
N GLY A 81 9.34 4.16 7.90
CA GLY A 81 10.53 4.91 7.47
C GLY A 81 10.94 4.63 6.02
N LEU A 82 10.02 4.20 5.17
CA LEU A 82 10.22 3.96 3.74
C LEU A 82 9.84 5.22 2.93
N ASN A 83 10.38 6.37 3.32
CA ASN A 83 10.04 7.67 2.76
C ASN A 83 11.22 8.65 2.73
N GLU A 84 12.44 8.12 2.68
CA GLU A 84 13.69 8.87 2.70
C GLU A 84 14.43 8.71 1.37
N ALA A 85 15.02 9.80 0.88
CA ALA A 85 15.79 9.78 -0.35
C ALA A 85 16.97 8.80 -0.25
N GLY A 86 17.27 8.12 -1.36
CA GLY A 86 18.35 7.13 -1.44
C GLY A 86 18.01 5.73 -0.95
N LYS A 87 16.89 5.53 -0.22
CA LYS A 87 16.38 4.18 0.06
C LYS A 87 15.87 3.51 -1.22
N HIS A 88 15.94 2.18 -1.26
CA HIS A 88 15.49 1.36 -2.38
C HIS A 88 14.25 0.58 -2.00
N ILE A 89 13.14 0.85 -2.69
CA ILE A 89 11.86 0.16 -2.48
C ILE A 89 11.48 -0.72 -3.67
N GLY A 90 10.98 -1.91 -3.38
CA GLY A 90 10.28 -2.76 -4.34
C GLY A 90 8.78 -2.49 -4.32
N VAL A 91 8.12 -2.54 -5.48
CA VAL A 91 6.66 -2.50 -5.58
C VAL A 91 6.22 -3.76 -6.32
N VAL A 92 5.52 -4.67 -5.63
CA VAL A 92 5.00 -5.89 -6.23
C VAL A 92 3.58 -5.63 -6.72
N GLY A 93 3.37 -5.86 -8.02
CA GLY A 93 2.11 -5.58 -8.70
C GLY A 93 2.01 -4.12 -9.17
N LEU A 94 1.49 -3.92 -10.39
CA LEU A 94 1.32 -2.60 -11.00
C LEU A 94 -0.16 -2.37 -11.38
N GLY A 95 -0.99 -2.23 -10.35
CA GLY A 95 -2.41 -1.90 -10.46
C GLY A 95 -2.75 -0.56 -9.79
N GLY A 96 -3.96 -0.43 -9.24
CA GLY A 96 -4.43 0.79 -8.56
C GLY A 96 -3.52 1.25 -7.41
N LEU A 97 -3.14 0.36 -6.50
CA LEU A 97 -2.23 0.70 -5.40
C LEU A 97 -0.78 0.81 -5.89
N GLY A 98 -0.35 -0.13 -6.74
CA GLY A 98 1.03 -0.22 -7.22
C GLY A 98 1.52 1.05 -7.92
N HIS A 99 0.73 1.61 -8.84
CA HIS A 99 1.15 2.83 -9.54
C HIS A 99 1.23 4.05 -8.61
N VAL A 100 0.35 4.13 -7.60
CA VAL A 100 0.38 5.20 -6.59
C VAL A 100 1.58 5.02 -5.66
N ALA A 101 1.93 3.78 -5.29
CA ALA A 101 3.14 3.48 -4.52
C ALA A 101 4.41 3.91 -5.27
N VAL A 102 4.50 3.63 -6.57
CA VAL A 102 5.63 4.11 -7.40
C VAL A 102 5.72 5.63 -7.36
N LYS A 103 4.59 6.33 -7.59
CA LYS A 103 4.56 7.80 -7.58
C LYS A 103 5.00 8.40 -6.24
N PHE A 104 4.50 7.90 -5.11
CA PHE A 104 4.93 8.38 -3.80
C PHE A 104 6.41 8.09 -3.51
N ALA A 105 6.88 6.87 -3.82
CA ALA A 105 8.28 6.52 -3.61
C ALA A 105 9.24 7.39 -4.45
N LYS A 106 8.89 7.67 -5.72
CA LYS A 106 9.64 8.63 -6.55
C LYS A 106 9.59 10.04 -5.98
N ALA A 107 8.44 10.49 -5.48
CA ALA A 107 8.31 11.79 -4.83
C ALA A 107 9.14 11.90 -3.54
N PHE A 108 9.38 10.79 -2.83
CA PHE A 108 10.31 10.73 -1.69
C PHE A 108 11.79 10.65 -2.09
N GLY A 109 12.13 10.64 -3.39
CA GLY A 109 13.51 10.52 -3.86
C GLY A 109 14.10 9.12 -3.70
N MET A 110 13.26 8.09 -3.62
CA MET A 110 13.70 6.70 -3.49
C MET A 110 14.05 6.10 -4.85
N ARG A 111 14.91 5.08 -4.83
CA ARG A 111 15.06 4.15 -5.95
C ARG A 111 13.89 3.17 -5.93
N VAL A 112 13.21 3.01 -7.05
CA VAL A 112 12.01 2.18 -7.17
C VAL A 112 12.25 1.03 -8.14
N THR A 113 11.96 -0.19 -7.70
CA THR A 113 11.91 -1.37 -8.58
C THR A 113 10.50 -1.93 -8.61
N VAL A 114 9.90 -1.94 -9.80
CA VAL A 114 8.62 -2.63 -10.00
C VAL A 114 8.89 -4.12 -10.23
N ILE A 115 8.16 -4.96 -9.52
CA ILE A 115 8.24 -6.42 -9.62
C ILE A 115 6.88 -6.93 -10.09
N SER A 116 6.86 -7.63 -11.21
CA SER A 116 5.62 -8.07 -11.86
C SER A 116 5.76 -9.46 -12.47
N THR A 117 4.66 -10.20 -12.51
CA THR A 117 4.56 -11.44 -13.29
C THR A 117 4.42 -11.17 -14.79
N SER A 118 3.95 -9.98 -15.17
CA SER A 118 3.65 -9.61 -16.55
C SER A 118 4.75 -8.73 -17.16
N PRO A 119 5.57 -9.24 -18.10
CA PRO A 119 6.61 -8.45 -18.76
C PRO A 119 6.08 -7.21 -19.49
N GLY A 120 4.83 -7.27 -20.00
CA GLY A 120 4.17 -6.17 -20.68
C GLY A 120 3.91 -4.93 -19.81
N LYS A 121 4.11 -5.00 -18.49
CA LYS A 121 4.04 -3.84 -17.59
C LYS A 121 5.34 -3.02 -17.54
N ARG A 122 6.40 -3.44 -18.25
CA ARG A 122 7.72 -2.79 -18.19
C ARG A 122 7.68 -1.35 -18.71
N GLU A 123 7.09 -1.12 -19.87
CA GLU A 123 7.01 0.21 -20.50
C GLU A 123 6.27 1.18 -19.58
N GLU A 124 5.07 0.81 -19.10
CA GLU A 124 4.29 1.60 -18.14
C GLU A 124 5.10 1.91 -16.87
N ALA A 125 5.79 0.91 -16.30
CA ALA A 125 6.58 1.09 -15.09
C ALA A 125 7.75 2.07 -15.28
N MET A 126 8.51 1.88 -16.36
CA MET A 126 9.78 2.60 -16.57
C MET A 126 9.54 3.98 -17.19
N GLU A 127 8.71 4.07 -18.22
CA GLU A 127 8.56 5.27 -19.04
C GLU A 127 7.44 6.18 -18.52
N THR A 128 6.29 5.60 -18.15
CA THR A 128 5.13 6.39 -17.68
C THR A 128 5.22 6.74 -16.19
N LEU A 129 5.66 5.79 -15.36
CA LEU A 129 5.69 5.96 -13.91
C LEU A 129 7.08 6.33 -13.36
N GLY A 130 8.13 6.21 -14.18
CA GLY A 130 9.49 6.60 -13.82
C GLY A 130 10.16 5.67 -12.80
N ALA A 131 9.82 4.38 -12.79
CA ALA A 131 10.55 3.39 -12.00
C ALA A 131 12.01 3.28 -12.50
N ASP A 132 12.93 2.98 -11.59
CA ASP A 132 14.37 2.89 -11.90
C ASP A 132 14.79 1.50 -12.38
N ALA A 133 13.98 0.48 -12.07
CA ALA A 133 14.17 -0.87 -12.57
C ALA A 133 12.86 -1.66 -12.62
N PHE A 134 12.85 -2.71 -13.44
CA PHE A 134 11.73 -3.63 -13.57
C PHE A 134 12.23 -5.08 -13.56
N VAL A 135 11.66 -5.88 -12.67
CA VAL A 135 11.98 -7.30 -12.47
C VAL A 135 10.75 -8.15 -12.82
N VAL A 136 10.95 -9.11 -13.72
CA VAL A 136 9.95 -10.15 -13.99
C VAL A 136 10.09 -11.22 -12.90
N SER A 137 9.06 -11.41 -12.07
CA SER A 137 9.13 -12.32 -10.91
C SER A 137 9.30 -13.80 -11.28
N GLY A 138 8.91 -14.17 -12.51
CA GLY A 138 9.13 -15.51 -13.06
C GLY A 138 10.54 -15.74 -13.62
N ASP A 139 11.35 -14.69 -13.78
CA ASP A 139 12.74 -14.79 -14.24
C ASP A 139 13.68 -14.97 -13.03
N ALA A 140 14.17 -16.19 -12.87
CA ALA A 140 15.05 -16.57 -11.77
C ALA A 140 16.37 -15.77 -11.74
N ASN A 141 16.90 -15.38 -12.91
CA ASN A 141 18.15 -14.62 -12.98
C ASN A 141 17.94 -13.18 -12.52
N GLN A 142 16.84 -12.54 -12.95
CA GLN A 142 16.50 -11.19 -12.48
C GLN A 142 16.23 -11.15 -10.98
N MET A 143 15.46 -12.12 -10.46
CA MET A 143 15.18 -12.24 -9.03
C MET A 143 16.47 -12.49 -8.22
N LYS A 144 17.38 -13.32 -8.73
CA LYS A 144 18.68 -13.57 -8.10
C LYS A 144 19.56 -12.32 -8.07
N ALA A 145 19.59 -11.55 -9.16
CA ALA A 145 20.36 -10.30 -9.24
C ALA A 145 19.84 -9.20 -8.29
N ALA A 146 18.54 -9.20 -7.99
CA ALA A 146 17.92 -8.24 -7.07
C ALA A 146 17.94 -8.67 -5.59
N LYS A 147 18.55 -9.81 -5.26
CA LYS A 147 18.58 -10.37 -3.90
C LYS A 147 19.28 -9.42 -2.92
N GLY A 148 18.65 -9.15 -1.77
CA GLY A 148 19.25 -8.35 -0.71
C GLY A 148 19.47 -6.87 -1.06
N THR A 149 18.71 -6.31 -1.99
CA THR A 149 18.92 -4.94 -2.48
C THR A 149 17.91 -3.93 -1.96
N MET A 150 16.75 -4.36 -1.46
CA MET A 150 15.64 -3.47 -1.13
C MET A 150 15.53 -3.22 0.37
N ASP A 151 15.38 -1.96 0.77
CA ASP A 151 15.11 -1.54 2.15
C ASP A 151 13.65 -1.85 2.55
N GLY A 152 12.74 -1.87 1.58
CA GLY A 152 11.36 -2.28 1.80
C GLY A 152 10.67 -2.74 0.52
N ILE A 153 9.56 -3.46 0.68
CA ILE A 153 8.71 -3.89 -0.43
C ILE A 153 7.26 -3.57 -0.12
N MET A 154 6.58 -2.85 -1.03
CA MET A 154 5.14 -2.66 -1.01
C MET A 154 4.49 -3.77 -1.84
N ASN A 155 3.88 -4.76 -1.18
CA ASN A 155 3.18 -5.83 -1.86
C ASN A 155 1.71 -5.47 -2.08
N THR A 156 1.37 -5.11 -3.31
CA THR A 156 0.02 -4.71 -3.71
C THR A 156 -0.74 -5.82 -4.44
N ALA A 157 -0.14 -7.00 -4.59
CA ALA A 157 -0.74 -8.11 -5.29
C ALA A 157 -1.71 -8.88 -4.39
N SER A 158 -2.93 -9.12 -4.87
CA SER A 158 -3.92 -10.00 -4.21
C SER A 158 -3.83 -11.46 -4.66
N ALA A 159 -2.81 -11.81 -5.46
CA ALA A 159 -2.58 -13.19 -5.88
C ALA A 159 -1.80 -13.98 -4.82
N SER A 160 -2.12 -15.26 -4.66
CA SER A 160 -1.31 -16.17 -3.83
C SER A 160 0.10 -16.29 -4.42
N MET A 161 1.13 -16.08 -3.61
CA MET A 161 2.52 -16.14 -4.04
C MET A 161 3.44 -16.66 -2.93
N SER A 162 4.58 -17.23 -3.34
CA SER A 162 5.62 -17.66 -2.40
C SER A 162 6.33 -16.44 -1.83
N MET A 163 6.11 -16.14 -0.54
CA MET A 163 6.75 -15.00 0.13
C MET A 163 8.27 -15.15 0.22
N TYR A 164 8.79 -16.38 0.19
CA TYR A 164 10.23 -16.63 0.29
C TYR A 164 11.04 -15.88 -0.78
N ALA A 165 10.60 -15.94 -2.04
CA ALA A 165 11.31 -15.31 -3.16
C ALA A 165 11.35 -13.78 -3.02
N TYR A 166 10.26 -13.16 -2.56
CA TYR A 166 10.19 -11.71 -2.37
C TYR A 166 10.91 -11.26 -1.11
N LEU A 167 10.83 -12.02 -0.02
CA LEU A 167 11.60 -11.76 1.18
C LEU A 167 13.10 -11.84 0.90
N ALA A 168 13.56 -12.69 -0.03
CA ALA A 168 14.96 -12.75 -0.42
C ALA A 168 15.48 -11.44 -1.05
N LEU A 169 14.61 -10.62 -1.65
CA LEU A 169 14.97 -9.33 -2.25
C LEU A 169 15.27 -8.25 -1.20
N LEU A 170 14.76 -8.41 0.02
CA LEU A 170 15.01 -7.48 1.12
C LEU A 170 16.43 -7.61 1.64
N LYS A 171 17.05 -6.46 1.92
CA LYS A 171 18.22 -6.32 2.79
C LYS A 171 17.95 -6.91 4.19
N PRO A 172 18.98 -7.19 5.00
CA PRO A 172 18.80 -7.37 6.44
C PRO A 172 18.02 -6.18 7.02
N GLN A 173 17.08 -6.44 7.93
CA GLN A 173 16.19 -5.41 8.50
C GLN A 173 15.19 -4.78 7.52
N GLY A 174 15.14 -5.28 6.27
CA GLY A 174 14.15 -4.85 5.30
C GLY A 174 12.74 -5.29 5.67
N LYS A 175 11.75 -4.50 5.22
CA LYS A 175 10.34 -4.67 5.59
C LYS A 175 9.48 -5.03 4.39
N MET A 176 8.69 -6.08 4.51
CA MET A 176 7.62 -6.42 3.57
C MET A 176 6.31 -5.85 4.09
N ILE A 177 5.69 -4.94 3.34
CA ILE A 177 4.39 -4.34 3.67
C ILE A 177 3.32 -5.01 2.81
N LEU A 178 2.39 -5.70 3.44
CA LEU A 178 1.29 -6.40 2.76
C LEU A 178 0.07 -5.48 2.65
N LEU A 179 -0.26 -5.09 1.42
CA LEU A 179 -1.45 -4.29 1.11
C LEU A 179 -2.47 -5.06 0.27
N GLY A 180 -2.03 -6.09 -0.44
CA GLY A 180 -2.91 -7.03 -1.13
C GLY A 180 -3.57 -8.01 -0.15
N LEU A 181 -4.80 -8.41 -0.49
CA LEU A 181 -5.60 -9.36 0.30
C LEU A 181 -5.81 -10.65 -0.51
N PRO A 182 -4.88 -11.61 -0.44
CA PRO A 182 -5.05 -12.90 -1.12
C PRO A 182 -6.09 -13.77 -0.43
N GLU A 183 -6.82 -14.57 -1.22
CA GLU A 183 -7.85 -15.49 -0.70
C GLU A 183 -7.28 -16.62 0.17
N LYS A 184 -6.05 -17.03 -0.10
CA LYS A 184 -5.38 -18.11 0.63
C LYS A 184 -4.37 -17.53 1.63
N PRO A 185 -4.20 -18.17 2.81
CA PRO A 185 -3.17 -17.79 3.77
C PRO A 185 -1.79 -17.74 3.14
N LEU A 186 -1.02 -16.70 3.50
CA LEU A 186 0.35 -16.56 3.05
C LEU A 186 1.25 -17.58 3.75
N GLN A 187 2.12 -18.22 2.96
CA GLN A 187 3.13 -19.13 3.46
C GLN A 187 4.44 -18.36 3.68
N ILE A 188 4.84 -18.18 4.93
CA ILE A 188 6.03 -17.41 5.32
C ILE A 188 7.05 -18.35 5.96
N SER A 189 8.29 -18.33 5.47
CA SER A 189 9.39 -19.08 6.06
C SER A 189 9.85 -18.42 7.35
N ALA A 190 9.76 -19.13 8.48
CA ALA A 190 10.24 -18.65 9.78
C ALA A 190 11.71 -18.22 9.75
N PHE A 191 12.55 -18.95 9.01
CA PHE A 191 13.97 -18.62 8.85
C PHE A 191 14.18 -17.22 8.21
N SER A 192 13.29 -16.81 7.31
CA SER A 192 13.36 -15.47 6.72
C SER A 192 13.09 -14.37 7.77
N LEU A 193 12.27 -14.66 8.79
CA LEU A 193 11.99 -13.72 9.87
C LEU A 193 13.14 -13.65 10.89
N VAL A 194 13.71 -14.79 11.25
CA VAL A 194 14.85 -14.87 12.18
C VAL A 194 16.09 -14.15 11.63
N THR A 195 16.25 -14.08 10.31
CA THR A 195 17.35 -13.33 9.65
C THR A 195 17.13 -11.81 9.60
N GLY A 196 16.19 -11.30 10.41
CA GLY A 196 15.98 -9.88 10.64
C GLY A 196 15.01 -9.21 9.66
N LYS A 197 14.31 -9.96 8.81
CA LYS A 197 13.29 -9.39 7.91
C LYS A 197 11.94 -9.41 8.61
N SER A 198 11.13 -8.38 8.40
CA SER A 198 9.78 -8.33 8.96
C SER A 198 8.72 -8.31 7.87
N VAL A 199 7.55 -8.82 8.22
CA VAL A 199 6.32 -8.71 7.44
C VAL A 199 5.34 -7.90 8.28
N SER A 200 4.75 -6.87 7.70
CA SER A 200 3.81 -5.94 8.34
C SER A 200 2.57 -5.76 7.49
#